data_AF-A0A0D2NQ52-F1
#
_entry.id   AF-A0A0D2NQ52-F1
#
_cell.length_a   1.000
_cell.length_b   1.000
_cell.length_c   1.000
_cell.angle_alpha   90.00
_cell.angle_beta   90.00
_cell.angle_gamma   90.00
#
_symmetry.space_group_name_H-M   'P 1'
#
loop_
_entity.id
_entity.type
_entity.pdbx_description
1 polymer ?
#
loop_
_entity_poly.entity_id
_entity_poly.type
_entity_poly.pdbx_seq_one_letter_code
_entity_poly.pdbx_strand_id
1 'polypeptide(L)'
;MVFRSIVAMSLFIAVNNVISIGAVPAPLSTPIPCAILPAGNYAIQSVTIFPGIPLSIGSASTFGNVIIQENNTSAPGVWHIIPADQGGYHILNVGVARNVTTVNLVESGLFLPVIGLTNTAATTYAIECAGGAEYVIKNVVADQLWTPVSSANPQVSTIALLPSTGSRSAHWNFVPA
;
A
#
# COMPACT_ATOMS: atom_id res chain seq x y z
N MET A 1 48.16 4.74 81.62
CA MET A 1 47.49 4.96 80.32
C MET A 1 47.10 6.43 80.25
N VAL A 2 47.96 7.36 79.83
CA VAL A 2 48.37 7.74 78.45
C VAL A 2 47.23 8.33 77.59
N PHE A 3 47.01 9.64 77.76
CA PHE A 3 46.95 10.75 76.78
C PHE A 3 46.28 10.65 75.36
N ARG A 4 45.50 11.71 75.06
CA ARG A 4 45.19 12.38 73.75
C ARG A 4 44.19 11.64 72.83
N SER A 5 43.34 12.26 72.01
CA SER A 5 43.41 13.56 71.33
C SER A 5 42.03 14.01 70.81
N ILE A 6 41.84 15.31 70.65
CA ILE A 6 40.75 15.98 69.91
C ILE A 6 41.04 15.91 68.41
N VAL A 7 40.06 15.60 67.56
CA VAL A 7 40.01 16.06 66.15
C VAL A 7 38.55 16.30 65.74
N ALA A 8 38.25 17.55 65.38
CA ALA A 8 37.03 17.95 64.68
C ALA A 8 37.13 17.59 63.18
N MET A 9 36.01 17.21 62.54
CA MET A 9 35.95 17.20 61.07
C MET A 9 34.54 17.53 60.58
N SER A 10 34.51 18.45 59.63
CA SER A 10 33.37 19.22 59.16
C SER A 10 32.47 18.50 58.16
N LEU A 11 31.18 18.81 58.24
CA LEU A 11 30.21 19.20 57.19
C LEU A 11 30.45 18.74 55.73
N PHE A 12 29.46 18.08 55.12
CA PHE A 12 28.92 18.45 53.81
C PHE A 12 27.45 17.98 53.70
N ILE A 13 26.53 18.94 53.48
CA ILE A 13 25.12 18.71 53.14
C ILE A 13 25.06 18.57 51.62
N ALA A 14 24.64 17.40 51.12
CA ALA A 14 24.32 17.22 49.70
C ALA A 14 22.79 17.31 49.51
N VAL A 15 22.34 18.40 48.90
CA VAL A 15 20.96 18.62 48.49
C VAL A 15 20.78 17.95 47.12
N ASN A 16 20.19 16.76 47.07
CA ASN A 16 19.86 16.13 45.79
C ASN A 16 18.51 16.68 45.29
N ASN A 17 18.56 17.77 44.54
CA ASN A 17 17.46 18.20 43.69
C ASN A 17 17.36 17.24 42.50
N VAL A 18 16.42 16.28 42.57
CA VAL A 18 16.00 15.52 41.40
C VAL A 18 14.99 16.37 40.64
N ILE A 19 15.43 16.96 39.53
CA ILE A 19 14.55 17.61 38.56
C ILE A 19 13.78 16.49 37.85
N SER A 20 12.49 16.34 38.20
CA SER A 20 11.55 15.52 37.44
C SER A 20 11.30 16.20 36.10
N ILE A 21 11.92 15.69 35.04
CA ILE A 21 11.66 16.10 33.67
C ILE A 21 10.31 15.47 33.30
N GLY A 22 9.26 16.29 33.27
CA GLY A 22 7.95 15.87 32.81
C GLY A 22 8.06 15.26 31.42
N ALA A 23 7.62 14.01 31.28
CA ALA A 23 7.50 13.36 29.99
C ALA A 23 6.53 14.19 29.13
N VAL A 24 7.03 14.73 28.01
CA VAL A 24 6.18 15.32 26.99
C VAL A 24 5.28 14.20 26.47
N PRO A 25 3.94 14.30 26.56
CA PRO A 25 3.07 13.30 25.97
C PRO A 25 3.38 13.23 24.47
N ALA A 26 3.68 12.03 23.97
CA ALA A 26 3.80 11.80 22.54
C ALA A 26 2.54 12.35 21.85
N PRO A 27 2.65 13.07 20.73
CA PRO A 27 1.48 13.52 20.00
C PRO A 27 0.62 12.29 19.70
N LEU A 28 -0.62 12.31 20.18
CA LEU A 28 -1.63 11.32 19.82
C LEU A 28 -1.80 11.41 18.30
N SER A 29 -1.17 10.47 17.60
CA SER A 29 -1.46 10.18 16.20
C SER A 29 -2.93 9.85 16.12
N THR A 30 -3.78 10.82 15.77
CA THR A 30 -5.17 10.54 15.46
C THR A 30 -5.16 9.58 14.28
N PRO A 31 -5.72 8.35 14.40
CA PRO A 31 -5.83 7.45 13.27
C PRO A 31 -6.55 8.22 12.16
N ILE A 32 -5.89 8.40 11.02
CA ILE A 32 -6.54 9.01 9.86
C ILE A 32 -7.75 8.11 9.57
N PRO A 33 -8.99 8.64 9.66
CA PRO A 33 -10.18 7.82 9.52
C PRO A 33 -10.19 7.20 8.14
N CYS A 34 -10.50 5.91 8.08
CA CYS A 34 -10.67 5.18 6.84
C CYS A 34 -11.81 5.80 6.02
N ALA A 35 -11.45 6.49 4.94
CA ALA A 35 -12.41 7.03 4.00
C ALA A 35 -12.77 5.96 2.98
N ILE A 36 -14.05 5.94 2.58
CA ILE A 36 -14.47 5.22 1.37
C ILE A 36 -13.82 5.93 0.19
N LEU A 37 -13.16 5.18 -0.70
CA LEU A 37 -12.56 5.76 -1.90
C LEU A 37 -13.69 6.25 -2.83
N PRO A 38 -13.74 7.56 -3.17
CA PRO A 38 -14.73 8.04 -4.11
C PRO A 38 -14.47 7.51 -5.52
N ALA A 39 -15.52 7.43 -6.33
CA ALA A 39 -15.37 7.15 -7.76
C ALA A 39 -14.62 8.29 -8.44
N GLY A 40 -13.79 7.98 -9.45
CA GLY A 40 -12.98 8.99 -10.12
C GLY A 40 -11.77 8.43 -10.84
N ASN A 41 -10.94 9.34 -11.36
CA ASN A 41 -9.69 9.01 -12.03
C ASN A 41 -8.53 9.04 -11.03
N TYR A 42 -7.68 8.02 -11.07
CA TYR A 42 -6.56 7.87 -10.17
C TYR A 42 -5.32 7.33 -10.88
N ALA A 43 -4.16 7.80 -10.46
CA ALA A 43 -2.91 7.06 -10.54
C ALA A 43 -2.83 6.13 -9.32
N ILE A 44 -2.82 4.82 -9.57
CA ILE A 44 -2.70 3.80 -8.52
C ILE A 44 -1.23 3.47 -8.35
N GLN A 45 -0.68 3.58 -7.15
CA GLN A 45 0.77 3.42 -6.89
C GLN A 45 0.98 2.37 -5.81
N SER A 46 1.95 1.47 -5.99
CA SER A 46 2.32 0.56 -4.91
C SER A 46 3.00 1.33 -3.79
N VAL A 47 2.69 0.95 -2.55
CA VAL A 47 3.30 1.54 -1.37
C VAL A 47 4.73 1.04 -1.15
N THR A 48 5.05 -0.17 -1.62
CA THR A 48 6.32 -0.84 -1.33
C THR A 48 7.23 -1.02 -2.53
N ILE A 49 6.67 -1.22 -3.74
CA ILE A 49 7.44 -1.49 -4.95
C ILE A 49 7.44 -0.26 -5.84
N PHE A 50 8.63 0.26 -6.15
CA PHE A 50 8.83 1.50 -6.91
C PHE A 50 7.87 2.63 -6.45
N PRO A 51 7.94 3.06 -5.17
CA PRO A 51 6.98 4.02 -4.63
C PRO A 51 6.91 5.31 -5.47
N GLY A 52 5.70 5.78 -5.72
CA GLY A 52 5.45 6.94 -6.58
C GLY A 52 5.35 6.62 -8.08
N ILE A 53 5.70 5.41 -8.51
CA ILE A 53 5.48 4.95 -9.88
C ILE A 53 4.06 4.41 -10.03
N PRO A 54 3.25 4.95 -10.96
CA PRO A 54 1.89 4.46 -11.21
C PRO A 54 1.85 3.07 -11.84
N LEU A 55 0.77 2.33 -11.58
CA LEU A 55 0.39 1.15 -12.34
C LEU A 55 0.19 1.52 -13.81
N SER A 56 0.71 0.66 -14.67
CA SER A 56 0.58 0.73 -16.11
C SER A 56 0.14 -0.64 -16.66
N ILE A 57 0.11 -0.74 -17.98
CA ILE A 57 -0.27 -1.94 -18.72
C ILE A 57 0.94 -2.38 -19.55
N GLY A 58 1.28 -3.67 -19.48
CA GLY A 58 2.44 -4.21 -20.19
C GLY A 58 2.28 -4.25 -21.71
N SER A 59 1.03 -4.29 -22.19
CA SER A 59 0.70 -4.25 -23.62
C SER A 59 -0.74 -3.75 -23.80
N ALA A 60 -0.96 -2.81 -24.71
CA ALA A 60 -2.29 -2.28 -25.03
C ALA A 60 -3.01 -3.10 -26.13
N SER A 61 -2.27 -3.91 -26.91
CA SER A 61 -2.79 -4.60 -28.09
C SER A 61 -3.36 -5.99 -27.80
N THR A 62 -3.09 -6.56 -26.64
CA THR A 62 -3.51 -7.90 -26.22
C THR A 62 -4.16 -7.86 -24.83
N PHE A 63 -4.39 -9.02 -24.21
CA PHE A 63 -4.55 -9.10 -22.76
C PHE A 63 -3.27 -8.57 -22.11
N GLY A 64 -3.30 -7.31 -21.71
CA GLY A 64 -2.16 -6.63 -21.11
C GLY A 64 -2.14 -6.87 -19.62
N ASN A 65 -1.05 -7.45 -19.10
CA ASN A 65 -0.86 -7.53 -17.66
C ASN A 65 -0.86 -6.13 -17.05
N VAL A 66 -1.48 -6.01 -15.88
CA VAL A 66 -1.28 -4.85 -15.02
C VAL A 66 0.12 -4.95 -14.41
N ILE A 67 0.93 -3.90 -14.56
CA ILE A 67 2.34 -3.91 -14.17
C ILE A 67 2.74 -2.61 -13.45
N ILE A 68 3.87 -2.65 -12.77
CA ILE A 68 4.65 -1.48 -12.35
C ILE A 68 6.01 -1.59 -13.04
N GLN A 69 6.48 -0.51 -13.66
CA GLN A 69 7.76 -0.48 -14.34
C GLN A 69 8.58 0.73 -13.89
N GLU A 70 9.75 0.49 -13.30
CA GLU A 70 10.61 1.50 -12.66
C GLU A 70 10.92 2.71 -13.56
N ASN A 71 11.23 2.46 -14.83
CA ASN A 71 11.60 3.50 -15.79
C ASN A 71 10.39 4.16 -16.49
N ASN A 72 9.16 3.76 -16.12
CA ASN A 72 7.89 4.29 -16.62
C ASN A 72 7.84 4.45 -18.16
N THR A 73 8.53 3.57 -18.90
CA THR A 73 8.58 3.63 -20.37
C THR A 73 7.26 3.20 -21.00
N SER A 74 6.47 2.43 -20.25
CA SER A 74 5.04 2.24 -20.49
C SER A 74 4.32 3.46 -19.95
N ALA A 75 3.46 4.11 -20.74
CA ALA A 75 2.77 5.32 -20.30
C ALA A 75 2.03 5.05 -18.96
N PRO A 76 2.20 5.90 -17.92
CA PRO A 76 1.51 5.68 -16.65
C PRO A 76 0.01 5.61 -16.90
N GLY A 77 -0.63 4.57 -16.37
CA GLY A 77 -2.06 4.35 -16.55
C GLY A 77 -2.84 5.26 -15.63
N VAL A 78 -3.72 6.09 -16.18
CA VAL A 78 -4.84 6.65 -15.41
C VAL A 78 -5.94 5.59 -15.35
N TRP A 79 -6.45 5.35 -14.16
CA TRP A 79 -7.45 4.33 -13.88
C TRP A 79 -8.73 4.99 -13.40
N HIS A 80 -9.84 4.70 -14.06
CA HIS A 80 -11.17 5.14 -13.65
C HIS A 80 -11.79 4.10 -12.73
N ILE A 81 -12.12 4.51 -11.52
CA ILE A 81 -12.77 3.70 -10.48
C ILE A 81 -14.28 3.94 -10.58
N ILE A 82 -14.99 2.89 -10.99
CA ILE A 82 -16.42 2.92 -11.31
C ILE A 82 -17.16 2.10 -10.26
N PRO A 83 -18.18 2.65 -9.57
CA PRO A 83 -19.01 1.85 -8.69
C PRO A 83 -19.67 0.70 -9.46
N ALA A 84 -19.61 -0.49 -8.90
CA ALA A 84 -20.25 -1.68 -9.43
C ALA A 84 -21.38 -2.14 -8.49
N ASP A 85 -22.13 -3.13 -8.94
CA ASP A 85 -23.12 -3.80 -8.10
C ASP A 85 -22.48 -4.37 -6.83
N GLN A 86 -23.29 -4.57 -5.80
CA GLN A 86 -22.88 -5.16 -4.51
C GLN A 86 -21.86 -4.31 -3.71
N GLY A 87 -21.71 -3.03 -4.04
CA GLY A 87 -20.81 -2.12 -3.31
C GLY A 87 -19.32 -2.28 -3.65
N GLY A 88 -19.01 -3.00 -4.73
CA GLY A 88 -17.66 -3.10 -5.28
C GLY A 88 -17.37 -2.03 -6.33
N TYR A 89 -16.26 -2.22 -7.03
CA TYR A 89 -15.77 -1.33 -8.08
C TYR A 89 -15.32 -2.12 -9.31
N HIS A 90 -15.57 -1.56 -10.49
CA HIS A 90 -14.84 -1.89 -11.71
C HIS A 90 -13.68 -0.92 -11.87
N ILE A 91 -12.56 -1.42 -12.37
CA ILE A 91 -11.35 -0.64 -12.61
C ILE A 91 -11.14 -0.59 -14.12
N LEU A 92 -11.15 0.60 -14.70
CA LEU A 92 -10.99 0.81 -16.13
C LEU A 92 -9.69 1.56 -16.40
N ASN A 93 -8.87 1.10 -17.35
CA ASN A 93 -7.76 1.89 -17.83
C ASN A 93 -8.26 2.94 -18.82
N VAL A 94 -8.06 4.22 -18.51
CA VAL A 94 -8.57 5.35 -19.30
C VAL A 94 -7.90 5.40 -20.68
N GLY A 95 -6.59 5.15 -20.74
CA GLY A 95 -5.80 5.29 -21.98
C GLY A 95 -6.22 4.33 -23.08
N VAL A 96 -6.71 3.13 -22.72
CA VAL A 96 -7.17 2.12 -23.69
C VAL A 96 -8.68 1.85 -23.62
N ALA A 97 -9.40 2.57 -22.76
CA ALA A 97 -10.85 2.45 -22.54
C ALA A 97 -11.32 1.00 -22.32
N ARG A 98 -10.58 0.24 -21.51
CA ARG A 98 -10.84 -1.19 -21.25
C ARG A 98 -10.83 -1.51 -19.76
N ASN A 99 -11.75 -2.38 -19.37
CA ASN A 99 -11.87 -2.85 -18.00
C ASN A 99 -10.76 -3.85 -17.65
N VAL A 100 -10.40 -3.84 -16.37
CA VAL A 100 -9.62 -4.91 -15.78
C VAL A 100 -10.52 -6.13 -15.60
N THR A 101 -10.03 -7.26 -16.05
CA THR A 101 -10.58 -8.60 -15.83
C THR A 101 -9.54 -9.45 -15.11
N THR A 102 -9.88 -10.70 -14.80
CA THR A 102 -8.98 -11.66 -14.14
C THR A 102 -8.82 -12.89 -15.01
N VAL A 103 -7.58 -13.29 -15.27
CA VAL A 103 -7.26 -14.54 -15.99
C VAL A 103 -6.53 -15.50 -15.06
N ASN A 104 -6.74 -16.80 -15.27
CA ASN A 104 -5.99 -17.86 -14.60
C ASN A 104 -4.82 -18.28 -15.48
N LEU A 105 -3.59 -18.14 -15.00
CA LEU A 105 -2.41 -18.72 -15.62
C LEU A 105 -2.25 -20.16 -15.14
N VAL A 106 -2.58 -21.11 -16.00
CA VAL A 106 -2.61 -22.53 -15.68
C VAL A 106 -1.24 -23.04 -15.24
N GLU A 107 -0.16 -22.56 -15.84
CA GLU A 107 1.21 -23.01 -15.58
C GLU A 107 1.70 -22.62 -14.18
N SER A 108 1.23 -21.49 -13.65
CA SER A 108 1.63 -20.98 -12.33
C SER A 108 0.54 -21.12 -11.26
N GLY A 109 -0.69 -21.46 -11.67
CA GLY A 109 -1.87 -21.45 -10.80
C GLY A 109 -2.23 -20.07 -10.27
N LEU A 110 -1.67 -19.00 -10.86
CA LEU A 110 -1.88 -17.63 -10.42
C LEU A 110 -3.02 -16.99 -11.19
N PHE A 111 -3.83 -16.23 -10.47
CA PHE A 111 -4.78 -15.32 -11.08
C PHE A 111 -4.14 -13.95 -11.28
N LEU A 112 -4.23 -13.39 -12.47
CA LEU A 112 -3.66 -12.09 -12.81
C LEU A 112 -4.76 -11.09 -13.16
N PRO A 113 -4.75 -9.87 -12.62
CA PRO A 113 -5.48 -8.76 -13.19
C PRO A 113 -4.85 -8.36 -14.54
N VAL A 114 -5.67 -8.30 -15.57
CA VAL A 114 -5.27 -7.93 -16.92
C VAL A 114 -6.29 -6.98 -17.53
N ILE A 115 -5.86 -6.17 -18.49
CA ILE A 115 -6.80 -5.43 -19.34
C ILE A 115 -7.50 -6.43 -20.26
N GLY A 116 -8.82 -6.51 -20.14
CA GLY A 116 -9.65 -7.31 -21.02
C GLY A 116 -9.68 -6.74 -22.44
N LEU A 117 -9.95 -7.60 -23.43
CA LEU A 117 -10.31 -7.14 -24.76
C LEU A 117 -11.66 -6.42 -24.74
N THR A 118 -11.98 -5.70 -25.81
CA THR A 118 -13.30 -5.05 -25.96
C THR A 118 -14.43 -6.05 -25.69
N ASN A 119 -15.43 -5.64 -24.90
CA ASN A 119 -16.57 -6.46 -24.45
C ASN A 119 -16.24 -7.60 -23.47
N THR A 120 -15.02 -7.67 -22.93
CA THR A 120 -14.74 -8.58 -21.81
C THR A 120 -15.42 -8.06 -20.54
N ALA A 121 -16.10 -8.94 -19.81
CA ALA A 121 -16.71 -8.58 -18.54
C ALA A 121 -15.66 -8.10 -17.53
N ALA A 122 -15.98 -7.00 -16.84
CA ALA A 122 -15.13 -6.48 -15.78
C ALA A 122 -15.18 -7.40 -14.56
N THR A 123 -14.03 -7.55 -13.89
CA THR A 123 -14.01 -8.16 -12.55
C THR A 123 -14.45 -7.11 -11.53
N THR A 124 -15.35 -7.48 -10.61
CA THR A 124 -15.70 -6.65 -9.45
C THR A 124 -14.64 -6.80 -8.36
N TYR A 125 -14.11 -5.67 -7.89
CA TYR A 125 -13.15 -5.60 -6.80
C TYR A 125 -13.71 -4.80 -5.62
N ALA A 126 -13.39 -5.19 -4.39
CA ALA A 126 -13.54 -4.33 -3.23
C ALA A 126 -12.27 -3.48 -3.10
N ILE A 127 -12.43 -2.18 -2.84
CA ILE A 127 -11.32 -1.29 -2.50
C ILE A 127 -11.50 -0.89 -1.05
N GLU A 128 -10.68 -1.48 -0.19
CA GLU A 128 -10.84 -1.39 1.26
C GLU A 128 -9.69 -0.59 1.86
N CYS A 129 -10.00 0.26 2.85
CA CYS A 129 -8.98 1.01 3.57
C CYS A 129 -8.08 0.06 4.37
N ALA A 130 -6.77 0.23 4.23
CA ALA A 130 -5.75 -0.53 4.93
C ALA A 130 -5.11 0.26 6.09
N GLY A 131 -5.57 1.49 6.32
CA GLY A 131 -5.00 2.46 7.28
C GLY A 131 -4.01 3.41 6.63
N GLY A 132 -3.76 4.57 7.26
CA GLY A 132 -2.75 5.52 6.78
C GLY A 132 -3.02 6.14 5.40
N ALA A 133 -4.29 6.23 4.99
CA ALA A 133 -4.72 6.63 3.64
C ALA A 133 -4.30 5.67 2.50
N GLU A 134 -3.95 4.43 2.86
CA GLU A 134 -3.67 3.34 1.93
C GLU A 134 -4.89 2.43 1.77
N TYR A 135 -4.91 1.70 0.66
CA TYR A 135 -6.00 0.80 0.31
C TYR A 135 -5.47 -0.55 -0.15
N VAL A 136 -6.28 -1.59 -0.01
CA VAL A 136 -6.09 -2.87 -0.69
C VAL A 136 -7.14 -3.03 -1.79
N ILE A 137 -6.75 -3.68 -2.89
CA ILE A 137 -7.67 -4.03 -3.98
C ILE A 137 -7.90 -5.53 -3.90
N LYS A 138 -9.12 -5.93 -3.56
CA LYS A 138 -9.50 -7.32 -3.28
C LYS A 138 -10.46 -7.83 -4.33
N ASN A 139 -10.18 -8.99 -4.91
CA ASN A 139 -11.16 -9.71 -5.73
C ASN A 139 -12.29 -10.22 -4.82
N VAL A 140 -13.54 -9.80 -5.08
CA VAL A 140 -14.68 -10.09 -4.19
C VAL A 140 -15.05 -11.58 -4.16
N VAL A 141 -14.75 -12.33 -5.22
CA VAL A 141 -15.09 -13.76 -5.32
C VAL A 141 -13.96 -14.63 -4.77
N ALA A 142 -12.71 -14.32 -5.14
CA ALA A 142 -11.56 -15.14 -4.78
C ALA A 142 -10.98 -14.85 -3.39
N ASP A 143 -11.37 -13.72 -2.76
CA ASP A 143 -10.80 -13.24 -1.50
C ASP A 143 -9.27 -13.08 -1.53
N GLN A 144 -8.77 -12.57 -2.65
CA GLN A 144 -7.34 -12.37 -2.92
C GLN A 144 -7.04 -10.91 -3.25
N LEU A 145 -5.87 -10.45 -2.84
CA LEU A 145 -5.41 -9.08 -2.98
C LEU A 145 -4.49 -8.91 -4.18
N TRP A 146 -4.60 -7.76 -4.85
CA TRP A 146 -3.59 -7.31 -5.81
C TRP A 146 -2.27 -7.13 -5.09
N THR A 147 -1.31 -7.98 -5.47
CA THR A 147 0.02 -8.02 -4.88
C THR A 147 1.06 -7.95 -6.01
N PRO A 148 2.02 -7.01 -5.96
CA PRO A 148 3.16 -7.02 -6.87
C PRO A 148 3.96 -8.31 -6.69
N VAL A 149 4.31 -8.94 -7.79
CA VAL A 149 5.23 -10.08 -7.83
C VAL A 149 6.36 -9.79 -8.81
N SER A 150 7.55 -10.23 -8.44
CA SER A 150 8.77 -10.07 -9.22
C SER A 150 8.58 -10.70 -10.61
N SER A 151 9.04 -10.01 -11.65
CA SER A 151 9.18 -10.61 -12.98
C SER A 151 10.63 -11.01 -13.26
N ALA A 152 10.86 -11.70 -14.38
CA ALA A 152 12.21 -11.98 -14.86
C ALA A 152 13.04 -10.71 -15.15
N ASN A 153 12.37 -9.59 -15.45
CA ASN A 153 13.00 -8.28 -15.53
C ASN A 153 12.89 -7.59 -14.16
N PRO A 154 13.99 -7.29 -13.46
CA PRO A 154 13.94 -6.68 -12.12
C PRO A 154 13.32 -5.28 -12.11
N GLN A 155 13.26 -4.60 -13.27
CA GLN A 155 12.64 -3.27 -13.41
C GLN A 155 11.13 -3.33 -13.62
N VAL A 156 10.55 -4.54 -13.73
CA VAL A 156 9.12 -4.75 -13.96
C VAL A 156 8.58 -5.69 -12.89
N SER A 157 7.50 -5.27 -12.24
CA SER A 157 6.68 -6.14 -11.40
C SER A 157 5.33 -6.33 -12.06
N THR A 158 4.87 -7.58 -12.15
CA THR A 158 3.48 -7.86 -12.54
C THR A 158 2.62 -7.90 -11.29
N ILE A 159 1.31 -7.71 -11.45
CA ILE A 159 0.38 -7.86 -10.33
C ILE A 159 -0.22 -9.26 -10.40
N ALA A 160 -0.35 -9.92 -9.25
CA ALA A 160 -1.06 -11.18 -9.09
C ALA A 160 -2.10 -11.05 -7.97
N LEU A 161 -3.14 -11.88 -8.02
CA LEU A 161 -4.09 -12.06 -6.93
C LEU A 161 -3.54 -13.13 -5.99
N LEU A 162 -3.16 -12.71 -4.79
CA LEU A 162 -2.62 -13.60 -3.75
C LEU A 162 -3.43 -13.47 -2.45
N PRO A 163 -3.47 -14.50 -1.60
CA PRO A 163 -4.05 -14.39 -0.27
C PRO A 163 -3.40 -13.25 0.52
N SER A 164 -4.17 -12.60 1.39
CA SER A 164 -3.61 -11.60 2.29
C SER A 164 -2.59 -12.24 3.24
N THR A 165 -1.43 -11.62 3.35
CA THR A 165 -0.38 -12.01 4.32
C THR A 165 -0.32 -11.05 5.52
N GLY A 166 -1.20 -10.05 5.56
CA GLY A 166 -1.10 -8.91 6.50
C GLY A 166 0.07 -7.97 6.22
N SER A 167 0.85 -8.23 5.16
CA SER A 167 1.96 -7.37 4.74
C SER A 167 1.47 -6.14 3.98
N ARG A 168 2.19 -5.03 4.15
CA ARG A 168 2.00 -3.79 3.39
C ARG A 168 2.33 -3.92 1.89
N SER A 169 2.83 -5.07 1.45
CA SER A 169 3.16 -5.33 0.03
C SER A 169 1.95 -5.29 -0.92
N ALA A 170 0.75 -5.54 -0.40
CA ALA A 170 -0.50 -5.44 -1.17
C ALA A 170 -1.23 -4.09 -1.00
N HIS A 171 -0.56 -3.10 -0.40
CA HIS A 171 -1.14 -1.77 -0.18
C HIS A 171 -0.86 -0.84 -1.36
N TRP A 172 -1.84 0.02 -1.63
CA TRP A 172 -1.89 0.92 -2.76
C TRP A 172 -2.28 2.33 -2.34
N ASN A 173 -1.62 3.32 -2.92
CA ASN A 173 -2.06 4.72 -2.87
C ASN A 173 -2.90 5.03 -4.11
N PHE A 174 -4.02 5.71 -3.89
CA PHE A 174 -4.88 6.22 -4.96
C PHE A 174 -4.68 7.74 -5.04
N VAL A 175 -3.89 8.19 -5.99
CA VAL A 175 -3.60 9.62 -6.20
C VAL A 175 -4.56 10.15 -7.26
N PRO A 176 -5.40 11.16 -6.96
CA PRO A 176 -6.30 11.75 -7.95
C PRO A 176 -5.54 12.21 -9.20
N ALA A 177 -6.10 11.93 -10.38
CA ALA A 177 -5.51 12.21 -11.69
C ALA A 177 -6.39 13.12 -12.57
#